data_AF-A0A7R9ELA7-F1
#
_entry.id   AF-A0A7R9ELA7-F1
#
_cell.length_a   1.000
_cell.length_b   1.000
_cell.length_c   1.000
_cell.angle_alpha   90.00
_cell.angle_beta   90.00
_cell.angle_gamma   90.00
#
_symmetry.space_group_name_H-M   'P 1'
#
loop_
_entity.id
_entity.type
_entity.pdbx_description
1 polymer ?
#
loop_
_entity_poly.entity_id
_entity_poly.type
_entity_poly.pdbx_seq_one_letter_code
_entity_poly.pdbx_strand_id
1 'polypeptide(L)'
;MNENEKLLLSTYTQYGLVVYHAADHLPHPSSDSYGPFSNPQRIPQMLERIELVGGRGESHANVAEGLATALQCFEDMQARREPNTVPQKHCILVCSSPPYLMPVMESHNYAGHTVEQLAATLQEVRMSLTRC
;
A
#
# COMPACT_ATOMS: atom_id res chain seq x y z
N MET A 1 21.54 7.93 -19.57
CA MET A 1 20.68 6.78 -19.19
C MET A 1 19.92 6.38 -20.43
N ASN A 2 20.18 5.18 -20.97
CA ASN A 2 19.78 4.79 -22.33
C ASN A 2 18.32 4.31 -22.36
N GLU A 3 17.63 4.46 -23.50
CA GLU A 3 16.20 4.11 -23.65
C GLU A 3 15.92 2.61 -23.45
N ASN A 4 16.88 1.73 -23.79
CA ASN A 4 16.78 0.30 -23.53
C ASN A 4 16.85 -0.06 -22.02
N GLU A 5 17.57 0.69 -21.20
CA GLU A 5 17.59 0.46 -19.75
C GLU A 5 16.25 0.87 -19.11
N LYS A 6 15.62 1.94 -19.59
CA LYS A 6 14.28 2.35 -19.14
C LYS A 6 13.22 1.29 -19.45
N LEU A 7 13.29 0.67 -20.62
CA LEU A 7 12.38 -0.41 -21.04
C LEU A 7 12.55 -1.68 -20.21
N LEU A 8 13.79 -2.05 -19.85
CA LEU A 8 14.06 -3.20 -18.98
C LEU A 8 13.66 -2.92 -17.52
N LEU A 9 13.96 -1.74 -16.98
CA LEU A 9 13.47 -1.32 -15.65
C LEU A 9 11.93 -1.32 -15.60
N SER A 10 11.27 -0.91 -16.68
CA SER A 10 9.82 -0.94 -16.81
C SER A 10 9.22 -2.34 -16.77
N THR A 11 9.93 -3.40 -17.20
CA THR A 11 9.41 -4.77 -17.14
C THR A 11 9.61 -5.44 -15.78
N TYR A 12 10.60 -5.01 -14.99
CA TYR A 12 10.88 -5.56 -13.65
C TYR A 12 10.24 -4.77 -12.49
N THR A 13 9.76 -3.56 -12.74
CA THR A 13 9.11 -2.74 -11.72
C THR A 13 7.62 -3.06 -11.67
N GLN A 14 7.11 -3.29 -10.46
CA GLN A 14 5.70 -3.53 -10.22
C GLN A 14 5.17 -2.41 -9.32
N TYR A 15 3.96 -1.97 -9.61
CA TYR A 15 3.26 -0.90 -8.90
C TYR A 15 1.98 -1.46 -8.30
N GLY A 16 1.74 -1.19 -7.03
CA GLY A 16 0.47 -1.45 -6.37
C GLY A 16 -0.12 -0.13 -5.88
N LEU A 17 -1.44 -0.09 -5.75
CA LEU A 17 -2.17 1.00 -5.11
C LEU A 17 -3.04 0.41 -4.01
N VAL A 18 -2.87 0.90 -2.80
CA VAL A 18 -3.70 0.52 -1.65
C VAL A 18 -4.48 1.75 -1.22
N VAL A 19 -5.78 1.58 -1.02
CA VAL A 19 -6.68 2.61 -0.50
C VAL A 19 -7.15 2.14 0.87
N TYR A 20 -7.22 3.03 1.83
CA TYR A 20 -7.77 2.76 3.14
C TYR A 20 -8.80 3.83 3.48
N HIS A 21 -9.83 3.45 4.22
CA HIS A 21 -10.99 4.28 4.50
C HIS A 21 -11.12 4.60 5.99
N ALA A 22 -11.93 5.61 6.32
CA ALA A 22 -12.35 5.88 7.69
C ALA A 22 -13.48 4.92 8.10
N ALA A 23 -13.81 4.88 9.40
CA ALA A 23 -14.82 3.97 9.95
C ALA A 23 -16.24 4.23 9.41
N ASP A 24 -16.50 5.43 8.88
CA ASP A 24 -17.76 5.80 8.23
C ASP A 24 -18.02 5.11 6.88
N HIS A 25 -17.09 4.27 6.39
CA HIS A 25 -17.22 3.50 5.15
C HIS A 25 -17.93 2.14 5.32
N LEU A 26 -18.33 1.76 6.54
CA LEU A 26 -19.07 0.52 6.79
C LEU A 26 -20.42 0.47 6.03
N PRO A 27 -20.83 -0.69 5.49
CA PRO A 27 -20.30 -2.04 5.74
C PRO A 27 -19.18 -2.49 4.78
N HIS A 28 -18.56 -1.59 4.02
CA HIS A 28 -17.47 -1.94 3.10
C HIS A 28 -16.13 -2.16 3.82
N PRO A 29 -15.18 -2.89 3.20
CA PRO A 29 -13.86 -3.15 3.80
C PRO A 29 -13.11 -1.86 4.16
N SER A 30 -12.30 -1.92 5.22
CA SER A 30 -11.51 -0.77 5.66
C SER A 30 -10.33 -0.45 4.73
N SER A 31 -10.00 -1.36 3.81
CA SER A 31 -8.99 -1.14 2.76
C SER A 31 -9.23 -1.95 1.49
N ASP A 32 -8.77 -1.41 0.36
CA ASP A 32 -8.77 -2.03 -0.96
C ASP A 32 -7.36 -2.04 -1.56
N SER A 33 -7.09 -2.99 -2.46
CA SER A 33 -5.82 -3.07 -3.19
C SER A 33 -6.03 -3.23 -4.71
N TYR A 34 -5.16 -2.60 -5.48
CA TYR A 34 -5.18 -2.59 -6.95
C TYR A 34 -3.78 -2.85 -7.50
N GLY A 35 -3.68 -3.76 -8.48
CA GLY A 35 -2.43 -4.18 -9.09
C GLY A 35 -2.16 -5.67 -8.84
N PRO A 36 -0.90 -6.14 -8.99
CA PRO A 36 0.26 -5.37 -9.41
C PRO A 36 0.20 -4.95 -10.88
N PHE A 37 0.62 -3.72 -11.17
CA PHE A 37 0.74 -3.17 -12.51
C PHE A 37 2.21 -3.12 -12.93
N SER A 38 2.52 -3.47 -14.17
CA SER A 38 3.88 -3.25 -14.74
C SER A 38 4.03 -1.86 -15.38
N ASN A 39 2.92 -1.21 -15.72
CA ASN A 39 2.92 0.12 -16.33
C ASN A 39 2.57 1.18 -15.28
N PRO A 40 3.45 2.16 -15.01
CA PRO A 40 3.19 3.22 -14.03
C PRO A 40 1.98 4.09 -14.38
N GLN A 41 1.62 4.22 -15.66
CA GLN A 41 0.44 4.99 -16.11
C GLN A 41 -0.89 4.41 -15.61
N ARG A 42 -0.89 3.15 -15.14
CA ARG A 42 -2.09 2.54 -14.54
C ARG A 42 -2.44 3.15 -13.19
N ILE A 43 -1.46 3.66 -12.45
CA ILE A 43 -1.69 4.29 -11.15
C ILE A 43 -2.56 5.56 -11.26
N PRO A 44 -2.20 6.59 -12.07
CA PRO A 44 -3.06 7.77 -12.21
C PRO A 44 -4.42 7.43 -12.83
N GLN A 45 -4.48 6.52 -13.81
CA GLN A 45 -5.75 6.05 -14.37
C GLN A 45 -6.65 5.37 -13.32
N MET A 46 -6.07 4.67 -12.35
CA MET A 46 -6.81 4.05 -11.27
C MET A 46 -7.23 5.10 -10.23
N LEU A 47 -6.37 6.05 -9.90
CA LEU A 47 -6.70 7.16 -9.00
C LEU A 47 -7.88 7.98 -9.50
N GLU A 48 -7.99 8.21 -10.81
CA GLU A 48 -9.15 8.89 -11.42
C GLU A 48 -10.47 8.10 -11.28
N ARG A 49 -10.40 6.79 -11.06
CA ARG A 49 -11.56 5.90 -10.94
C ARG A 49 -11.96 5.59 -9.51
N ILE A 50 -11.06 5.76 -8.56
CA ILE A 50 -11.33 5.49 -7.15
C ILE A 50 -12.22 6.60 -6.61
N GLU A 51 -13.38 6.20 -6.11
CA GLU A 51 -14.22 7.09 -5.33
C GLU A 51 -13.62 7.19 -3.92
N LEU A 52 -12.99 8.33 -3.62
CA LEU A 52 -12.50 8.62 -2.28
C LEU A 52 -13.68 8.99 -1.38
N VAL A 53 -14.36 7.96 -0.88
CA VAL A 53 -15.52 8.06 0.02
C VAL A 53 -15.09 7.76 1.46
N GLY A 54 -15.64 8.53 2.41
CA GLY A 54 -15.34 8.43 3.84
C GLY A 54 -14.56 9.64 4.37
N GLY A 55 -14.65 9.92 5.67
CA GLY A 55 -13.92 10.99 6.35
C GLY A 55 -14.64 12.35 6.40
N ARG A 56 -15.94 12.42 6.03
CA ARG A 56 -16.74 13.64 6.29
C ARG A 56 -17.24 13.70 7.73
N GLY A 57 -17.34 12.56 8.40
CA GLY A 57 -17.71 12.44 9.82
C GLY A 57 -16.54 12.20 10.77
N GLU A 58 -15.43 11.63 10.29
CA GLU A 58 -14.26 11.30 11.13
C GLU A 58 -12.99 12.07 10.73
N SER A 59 -12.22 12.49 11.74
CA SER A 59 -10.92 13.15 11.56
C SER A 59 -9.73 12.20 11.51
N HIS A 60 -9.96 10.89 11.50
CA HIS A 60 -8.92 9.85 11.54
C HIS A 60 -9.19 8.80 10.46
N ALA A 61 -8.17 8.01 10.09
CA ALA A 61 -8.29 6.98 9.06
C ALA A 61 -7.63 5.66 9.46
N ASN A 62 -8.08 4.55 8.85
CA ASN A 62 -7.57 3.19 9.11
C ASN A 62 -6.22 2.93 8.41
N VAL A 63 -5.22 3.74 8.74
CA VAL A 63 -3.86 3.60 8.21
C VAL A 63 -3.26 2.23 8.55
N ALA A 64 -3.58 1.67 9.72
CA ALA A 64 -3.13 0.34 10.12
C ALA A 64 -3.56 -0.74 9.11
N GLU A 65 -4.83 -0.73 8.71
CA GLU A 65 -5.37 -1.64 7.69
C GLU A 65 -4.69 -1.40 6.34
N GLY A 66 -4.52 -0.14 5.93
CA GLY A 66 -3.81 0.20 4.70
C GLY A 66 -2.38 -0.33 4.66
N LEU A 67 -1.62 -0.19 5.76
CA LEU A 67 -0.25 -0.70 5.85
C LEU A 67 -0.19 -2.23 5.87
N ALA A 68 -1.12 -2.89 6.57
CA ALA A 68 -1.23 -4.35 6.59
C ALA A 68 -1.51 -4.90 5.19
N THR A 69 -2.47 -4.32 4.48
CA THR A 69 -2.80 -4.67 3.10
C THR A 69 -1.62 -4.40 2.16
N ALA A 70 -0.89 -3.30 2.35
CA ALA A 70 0.32 -3.02 1.58
C ALA A 70 1.42 -4.08 1.80
N LEU A 71 1.66 -4.50 3.05
CA LEU A 71 2.62 -5.56 3.37
C LEU A 71 2.25 -6.88 2.68
N GLN A 72 0.98 -7.30 2.75
CA GLN A 72 0.49 -8.48 2.05
C GLN A 72 0.70 -8.37 0.53
N CYS A 73 0.43 -7.20 -0.05
CA CYS A 73 0.69 -6.95 -1.47
C CYS A 73 2.19 -7.09 -1.81
N PHE A 74 3.10 -6.67 -0.93
CA PHE A 74 4.54 -6.87 -1.14
C PHE A 74 4.97 -8.33 -1.04
N GLU A 75 4.39 -9.09 -0.10
CA GLU A 75 4.61 -10.54 0.01
C GLU A 75 4.17 -11.25 -1.26
N ASP A 76 2.97 -10.95 -1.77
CA ASP A 76 2.44 -11.51 -3.00
C ASP A 76 3.29 -11.15 -4.23
N MET A 77 3.75 -9.89 -4.32
CA MET A 77 4.65 -9.46 -5.39
C MET A 77 6.01 -10.14 -5.30
N GLN A 78 6.52 -10.42 -4.10
CA GLN A 78 7.78 -11.12 -3.89
C GLN A 78 7.66 -12.61 -4.20
N ALA A 79 6.56 -13.27 -3.80
CA ALA A 79 6.32 -14.68 -4.05
C ALA A 79 6.22 -15.00 -5.56
N ARG A 80 5.82 -14.03 -6.38
CA ARG A 80 5.77 -14.14 -7.84
C ARG A 80 7.11 -13.91 -8.54
N ARG A 81 8.15 -13.44 -7.82
CA ARG A 81 9.48 -13.17 -8.38
C ARG A 81 10.41 -14.37 -8.19
N GLU A 82 11.41 -14.47 -9.06
CA GLU A 82 12.46 -15.48 -8.94
C GLU A 82 13.18 -15.41 -7.59
N PRO A 83 13.41 -16.55 -6.89
CA PRO A 83 13.88 -16.60 -5.49
C PRO A 83 15.18 -15.85 -5.19
N ASN A 84 16.02 -15.64 -6.21
CA ASN A 84 17.34 -15.02 -6.07
C ASN A 84 17.36 -13.51 -6.39
N THR A 85 16.20 -12.90 -6.66
CA THR A 85 16.12 -11.46 -6.91
C THR A 85 15.72 -10.74 -5.63
N VAL A 86 16.59 -9.84 -5.15
CA VAL A 86 16.24 -8.93 -4.04
C VAL A 86 15.72 -7.62 -4.64
N PRO A 87 14.40 -7.38 -4.70
CA PRO A 87 13.87 -6.16 -5.28
C PRO A 87 14.07 -4.97 -4.35
N GLN A 88 14.28 -3.78 -4.92
CA GLN A 88 14.07 -2.53 -4.19
C GLN A 88 12.57 -2.32 -3.98
N LYS A 89 12.16 -2.12 -2.73
CA LYS A 89 10.75 -1.92 -2.34
C LYS A 89 10.58 -0.49 -1.86
N HIS A 90 9.52 0.16 -2.32
CA HIS A 90 9.18 1.53 -1.93
C HIS A 90 7.69 1.60 -1.65
N CYS A 91 7.31 2.22 -0.53
CA CYS A 91 5.91 2.46 -0.18
C CYS A 91 5.73 3.95 0.10
N ILE A 92 4.85 4.58 -0.67
CA ILE A 92 4.53 5.98 -0.49
C ILE A 92 3.18 6.02 0.22
N LEU A 93 3.17 6.59 1.42
CA LEU A 93 1.95 6.79 2.18
C LEU A 93 1.49 8.22 2.00
N VAL A 94 0.33 8.36 1.39
CA VAL A 94 -0.37 9.65 1.28
C VAL A 94 -1.50 9.63 2.30
N CYS A 95 -1.48 10.59 3.23
CA CYS A 95 -2.49 10.72 4.28
C CYS A 95 -2.78 12.20 4.54
N SER A 96 -4.06 12.58 4.57
CA SER A 96 -4.50 13.94 4.95
C SER A 96 -5.03 14.02 6.38
N SER A 97 -5.17 12.89 7.06
CA SER A 97 -5.66 12.75 8.43
C SER A 97 -4.72 11.89 9.28
N PRO A 98 -4.70 12.08 10.62
CA PRO A 98 -3.99 11.21 11.53
C PRO A 98 -4.52 9.76 11.50
N PRO A 99 -3.68 8.75 11.77
CA PRO A 99 -4.12 7.36 11.88
C PRO A 99 -5.01 7.16 13.12
N TYR A 100 -5.97 6.23 13.06
CA TYR A 100 -6.60 5.73 14.29
C TYR A 100 -5.57 5.04 15.19
N LEU A 101 -5.77 5.13 16.50
CA LEU A 101 -4.99 4.41 17.52
C LEU A 101 -5.43 2.94 17.68
N MET A 102 -6.24 2.43 16.76
CA MET A 102 -6.70 1.05 16.78
C MET A 102 -5.71 0.14 16.02
N PRO A 103 -5.52 -1.10 16.50
CA PRO A 103 -4.74 -2.09 15.77
C PRO A 103 -5.50 -2.57 14.53
N VAL A 104 -4.79 -3.29 13.66
CA VAL A 104 -5.39 -4.04 12.55
C VAL A 104 -6.41 -5.05 13.09
N MET A 105 -7.59 -5.05 12.49
CA MET A 105 -8.71 -5.92 12.81
C MET A 105 -9.09 -6.82 11.63
N GLU A 106 -9.05 -6.31 10.40
CA GLU A 106 -9.53 -7.02 9.22
C GLU A 106 -8.46 -7.92 8.57
N SER A 107 -7.20 -7.45 8.51
CA SER A 107 -6.13 -8.26 7.94
C SER A 107 -5.66 -9.36 8.90
N HIS A 108 -6.01 -10.62 8.60
CA HIS A 108 -5.69 -11.78 9.46
C HIS A 108 -4.19 -11.97 9.75
N ASN A 109 -3.31 -11.71 8.77
CA ASN A 109 -1.86 -11.92 8.94
C ASN A 109 -1.23 -10.92 9.91
N TYR A 110 -1.85 -9.76 10.05
CA TYR A 110 -1.33 -8.62 10.82
C TYR A 110 -2.27 -8.20 11.94
N ALA A 111 -3.30 -8.99 12.25
CA ALA A 111 -4.27 -8.70 13.28
C ALA A 111 -3.59 -8.40 14.63
N GLY A 112 -4.05 -7.34 15.30
CA GLY A 112 -3.49 -6.88 16.56
C GLY A 112 -2.23 -6.00 16.45
N HIS A 113 -1.67 -5.82 15.26
CA HIS A 113 -0.51 -4.93 15.08
C HIS A 113 -0.91 -3.47 15.02
N THR A 114 -0.11 -2.59 15.63
CA THR A 114 -0.27 -1.13 15.53
C THR A 114 0.41 -0.57 14.29
N VAL A 115 0.07 0.67 13.93
CA VAL A 115 0.70 1.40 12.81
C VAL A 115 2.22 1.45 12.97
N GLU A 116 2.73 1.67 14.19
CA GLU A 116 4.15 1.73 14.49
C GLU A 116 4.85 0.39 14.28
N GLN A 117 4.19 -0.71 14.70
CA GLN A 117 4.72 -2.06 14.50
C GLN A 117 4.80 -2.41 13.01
N LEU A 118 3.75 -2.09 12.25
CA LEU A 118 3.75 -2.29 10.80
C LEU A 118 4.80 -1.41 10.11
N ALA A 119 4.95 -0.16 10.54
CA ALA A 119 5.98 0.74 10.02
C ALA A 119 7.40 0.21 10.29
N ALA A 120 7.63 -0.39 11.47
CA ALA A 120 8.89 -1.06 11.77
C ALA A 120 9.13 -2.25 10.84
N THR A 121 8.13 -3.12 10.63
CA THR A 121 8.21 -4.23 9.67
C THR A 121 8.49 -3.75 8.25
N LEU A 122 7.86 -2.66 7.81
CA LEU A 122 8.11 -2.06 6.49
C LEU A 122 9.57 -1.57 6.36
N GLN A 123 10.12 -0.95 7.40
CA GLN A 123 11.52 -0.51 7.42
C GLN A 123 12.50 -1.69 7.38
N GLU A 124 12.21 -2.77 8.13
CA GLU A 124 13.01 -4.01 8.12
C GLU A 124 13.04 -4.66 6.73
N VAL A 125 11.93 -4.57 5.98
CA VAL A 125 11.79 -5.06 4.61
C VAL A 125 12.46 -4.12 3.58
N ARG A 126 13.27 -3.16 4.05
CA ARG A 126 14.00 -2.13 3.27
C ARG A 126 13.08 -1.23 2.45
N MET A 127 11.90 -0.95 2.99
CA MET A 127 10.93 -0.10 2.34
C MET A 127 11.09 1.34 2.81
N SER A 128 11.35 2.25 1.87
CA SER A 128 11.29 3.69 2.19
C SER A 128 9.84 4.11 2.31
N LEU A 129 9.42 4.51 3.50
CA LEU A 129 8.13 5.14 3.76
C LEU A 129 8.29 6.65 3.61
N THR A 130 7.70 7.23 2.57
CA THR A 130 7.66 8.68 2.38
C THR A 130 6.26 9.19 2.70
N ARG A 131 6.15 10.12 3.65
CA ARG A 131 4.91 10.90 3.87
C ARG A 131 4.93 12.10 2.93
N CYS A 132 3.88 12.26 2.15
CA CYS A 132 3.67 13.43 1.28
C CYS A 132 2.78 14.46 1.96
#